data_AF-A0A842LFT0-F1
#
_entry.id   AF-A0A842LFT0-F1
#
_cell.length_a   1.000
_cell.length_b   1.000
_cell.length_c   1.000
_cell.angle_alpha   90.00
_cell.angle_beta   90.00
_cell.angle_gamma   90.00
#
_symmetry.space_group_name_H-M   'P 1'
#
loop_
_entity.id
_entity.type
_entity.pdbx_description
1 polymer ?
#
loop_
_entity_poly.entity_id
_entity_poly.type
_entity_poly.pdbx_seq_one_letter_code
_entity_poly.pdbx_strand_id
1 'polypeptide(L)'
;MMKMQYYVMKTGMEMFDACRAYGLALVLDTIARIKDIDSRLCIEDVGPYYLVDGPQIDEIPSDLEKDTNWISLFSQNNSWNYIFLTTLSQNRKDKKREEYQKEATNKIGDILQNYSRLGYVPKIAAEGSAGRNEKSAGYDTIYMSIEVRAGKGIRSFVRDRYGEGEQLQAPKADLSLAYLGGAHFMHWVWGDTAVGILPAPERVILRNHCEIQKLLLEDRINKLSLITILANYAVNLAERIRKIKADGTSYASSYSKLIYNALVRTGTQWKPASAGLFPLGFFWQMINDNNRYSEEIFRVWKDLFEKGSRKGREDLAFSLSEFLTYPNLASLENHMNVHLRYLLSKEVLIRTYSKENMQLVMKYV
;
A
#
# COMPACT_ATOMS: atom_id res chain seq x y z
N MET A 1 15.02 -28.09 0.45
CA MET A 1 15.12 -26.78 -0.22
C MET A 1 15.60 -25.76 0.79
N MET A 2 16.70 -25.05 0.51
CA MET A 2 17.24 -24.07 1.45
C MET A 2 16.44 -22.78 1.37
N LYS A 3 15.81 -22.41 2.48
CA LYS A 3 15.17 -21.10 2.66
C LYS A 3 16.21 -20.12 3.15
N MET A 4 16.08 -18.88 2.72
CA MET A 4 16.92 -17.77 3.16
C MET A 4 16.03 -16.64 3.67
N GLN A 5 16.53 -15.98 4.72
CA GLN A 5 15.87 -14.84 5.33
C GLN A 5 16.50 -13.57 4.80
N TYR A 6 15.64 -12.63 4.41
CA TYR A 6 16.05 -11.29 4.01
C TYR A 6 15.37 -10.26 4.90
N TYR A 7 16.08 -9.18 5.22
CA TYR A 7 15.72 -8.21 6.25
C TYR A 7 15.58 -6.81 5.63
N VAL A 8 14.35 -6.29 5.57
CA VAL A 8 14.08 -4.91 5.17
C VAL A 8 13.92 -4.05 6.41
N MET A 9 15.02 -3.47 6.88
CA MET A 9 15.00 -2.58 8.04
C MET A 9 14.16 -1.34 7.77
N LYS A 10 13.29 -0.98 8.73
CA LYS A 10 12.42 0.19 8.63
C LYS A 10 13.21 1.47 8.86
N THR A 11 13.02 2.45 7.97
CA THR A 11 13.64 3.78 8.01
C THR A 11 12.75 4.81 8.73
N GLY A 12 11.50 4.46 9.03
CA GLY A 12 10.47 5.38 9.53
C GLY A 12 9.67 6.07 8.42
N MET A 13 9.95 5.71 7.15
CA MET A 13 9.14 6.06 5.98
C MET A 13 8.29 4.84 5.59
N GLU A 14 7.12 4.74 6.22
CA GLU A 14 6.26 3.54 6.19
C GLU A 14 5.96 3.05 4.77
N MET A 15 5.59 3.95 3.84
CA MET A 15 5.28 3.56 2.47
C MET A 15 6.53 3.09 1.73
N PHE A 16 7.64 3.82 1.88
CA PHE A 16 8.92 3.44 1.29
C PHE A 16 9.40 2.07 1.78
N ASP A 17 9.31 1.82 3.09
CA ASP A 17 9.74 0.56 3.71
C ASP A 17 8.88 -0.63 3.26
N ALA A 18 7.56 -0.47 3.24
CA ALA A 18 6.64 -1.51 2.78
C ALA A 18 6.82 -1.80 1.27
N CYS A 19 6.98 -0.75 0.46
CA CYS A 19 7.31 -0.90 -0.96
C CYS A 19 8.62 -1.66 -1.17
N ARG A 20 9.68 -1.39 -0.39
CA ARG A 20 10.93 -2.17 -0.49
C ARG A 20 10.73 -3.64 -0.16
N ALA A 21 9.94 -3.96 0.87
CA ALA A 21 9.63 -5.34 1.24
C ALA A 21 8.88 -6.08 0.13
N TYR A 22 7.84 -5.47 -0.43
CA TYR A 22 7.12 -6.06 -1.56
C TYR A 22 7.99 -6.16 -2.82
N GLY A 23 8.80 -5.15 -3.11
CA GLY A 23 9.73 -5.16 -4.24
C GLY A 23 10.78 -6.26 -4.14
N LEU A 24 11.37 -6.45 -2.96
CA LEU A 24 12.31 -7.54 -2.71
C LEU A 24 11.65 -8.91 -2.88
N ALA A 25 10.46 -9.10 -2.32
CA ALA A 25 9.71 -10.34 -2.48
C ALA A 25 9.38 -10.63 -3.95
N LEU A 26 9.00 -9.61 -4.73
CA LEU A 26 8.73 -9.74 -6.16
C LEU A 26 9.97 -10.10 -6.99
N VAL A 27 11.11 -9.52 -6.65
CA VAL A 27 12.41 -9.86 -7.25
C VAL A 27 12.75 -11.33 -6.97
N LEU A 28 12.66 -11.77 -5.70
CA LEU A 28 12.92 -13.15 -5.32
C LEU A 28 11.95 -14.12 -6.02
N ASP A 29 10.67 -13.81 -6.08
CA ASP A 29 9.63 -14.62 -6.75
C ASP A 29 9.92 -14.79 -8.24
N THR A 30 10.38 -13.71 -8.88
CA THR A 30 10.70 -13.71 -10.30
C THR A 30 11.94 -14.54 -10.59
N ILE A 31 13.02 -14.37 -9.81
CA ILE A 31 14.22 -15.19 -9.97
C ILE A 31 13.91 -16.66 -9.68
N ALA A 32 13.10 -16.94 -8.65
CA ALA A 32 12.67 -18.30 -8.33
C ALA A 32 11.95 -18.96 -9.51
N ARG A 33 11.02 -18.24 -10.15
CA ARG A 33 10.33 -18.74 -11.37
C ARG A 33 11.29 -18.99 -12.53
N ILE A 34 12.23 -18.08 -12.78
CA ILE A 34 13.23 -18.24 -13.86
C ILE A 34 14.06 -19.50 -13.64
N LYS A 35 14.37 -19.82 -12.37
CA LYS A 35 15.17 -20.99 -11.98
C LYS A 35 14.33 -22.23 -11.65
N ASP A 36 13.02 -22.21 -11.89
CA ASP A 36 12.08 -23.29 -11.55
C ASP A 36 12.18 -23.75 -10.08
N ILE A 37 12.39 -22.80 -9.17
CA ILE A 37 12.44 -23.04 -7.72
C ILE A 37 11.03 -22.86 -7.15
N ASP A 38 10.42 -23.95 -6.72
CA ASP A 38 9.14 -23.89 -6.01
C ASP A 38 9.32 -23.25 -4.62
N SER A 39 8.99 -21.98 -4.49
CA SER A 39 9.12 -21.26 -3.23
C SER A 39 7.84 -20.51 -2.87
N ARG A 40 7.50 -20.60 -1.59
CA ARG A 40 6.42 -19.81 -0.99
C ARG A 40 7.04 -18.62 -0.26
N LEU A 41 7.00 -17.46 -0.91
CA LEU A 41 7.49 -16.21 -0.35
C LEU A 41 6.51 -15.62 0.67
N CYS A 42 7.03 -15.30 1.85
CA CYS A 42 6.27 -14.68 2.93
C CYS A 42 6.95 -13.38 3.35
N ILE A 43 6.16 -12.33 3.54
CA ILE A 43 6.58 -11.06 4.13
C ILE A 43 5.92 -10.97 5.51
N GLU A 44 6.71 -10.81 6.56
CA GLU A 44 6.23 -10.70 7.94
C GLU A 44 6.77 -9.44 8.60
N ASP A 45 5.90 -8.68 9.26
CA ASP A 45 6.30 -7.56 10.09
C ASP A 45 6.68 -8.06 11.48
N VAL A 46 7.95 -7.94 11.84
CA VAL A 46 8.45 -8.36 13.16
C VAL A 46 8.75 -7.18 14.08
N GLY A 47 8.30 -5.96 13.71
CA GLY A 47 8.52 -4.73 14.45
C GLY A 47 9.57 -3.84 13.79
N PRO A 48 10.88 -4.03 14.04
CA PRO A 48 11.93 -3.14 13.52
C PRO A 48 12.25 -3.34 12.03
N TYR A 49 11.83 -4.46 11.44
CA TYR A 49 12.03 -4.76 10.01
C TYR A 49 10.89 -5.62 9.47
N TYR A 50 10.77 -5.66 8.13
CA TYR A 50 10.02 -6.71 7.46
C TYR A 50 10.95 -7.88 7.14
N LEU A 51 10.58 -9.08 7.58
CA LEU A 51 11.24 -10.33 7.23
C LEU A 51 10.65 -10.85 5.93
N VAL A 52 11.49 -11.07 4.92
CA VAL A 52 11.10 -11.73 3.68
C VAL A 52 11.72 -13.12 3.67
N ASP A 53 10.90 -14.14 3.94
CA ASP A 53 11.30 -15.54 3.87
C ASP A 53 11.15 -16.02 2.42
N GLY A 54 12.28 -16.34 1.78
CA GLY A 54 12.34 -16.67 0.35
C GLY A 54 13.29 -17.83 0.03
N PRO A 55 13.44 -18.17 -1.26
CA PRO A 55 14.45 -19.13 -1.69
C PRO A 55 15.85 -18.53 -1.53
N GLN A 56 16.82 -19.37 -1.20
CA GLN A 56 18.22 -19.02 -1.34
C GLN A 56 18.59 -18.94 -2.83
N ILE A 57 19.15 -17.81 -3.26
CA ILE A 57 19.61 -17.58 -4.63
C ILE A 57 21.14 -17.61 -4.65
N ASP A 58 21.71 -18.77 -4.96
CA ASP A 58 23.18 -18.96 -4.98
C ASP A 58 23.82 -18.36 -6.24
N GLU A 59 23.10 -18.38 -7.35
CA GLU A 59 23.57 -17.89 -8.65
C GLU A 59 22.48 -17.06 -9.33
N ILE A 60 22.85 -15.86 -9.76
CA ILE A 60 22.00 -14.97 -10.55
C ILE A 60 21.98 -15.47 -11.99
N PRO A 61 20.80 -15.56 -12.65
CA PRO A 61 20.71 -15.91 -14.06
C PRO A 61 21.61 -15.01 -14.93
N SER A 62 22.47 -15.59 -15.77
CA SER A 62 23.44 -14.86 -16.60
C SER A 62 22.80 -13.94 -17.64
N ASP A 63 21.61 -14.32 -18.14
CA ASP A 63 20.84 -13.57 -19.14
C ASP A 63 19.59 -12.91 -18.54
N LEU A 64 19.64 -12.52 -17.25
CA LEU A 64 18.51 -11.89 -16.56
C LEU A 64 17.94 -10.68 -17.33
N GLU A 65 18.81 -9.88 -17.97
CA GLU A 65 18.41 -8.72 -18.76
C GLU A 65 17.55 -9.06 -20.00
N LYS A 66 17.62 -10.31 -20.49
CA LYS A 66 16.88 -10.82 -21.65
C LYS A 66 15.67 -11.66 -21.26
N ASP A 67 15.56 -12.03 -19.98
CA ASP A 67 14.47 -12.88 -19.49
C ASP A 67 13.13 -12.13 -19.51
N THR A 68 12.10 -12.77 -20.08
CA THR A 68 10.78 -12.15 -20.27
C THR A 68 10.05 -11.91 -18.95
N ASN A 69 10.19 -12.80 -17.95
CA ASN A 69 9.60 -12.60 -16.64
C ASN A 69 10.25 -11.41 -15.94
N TRP A 70 11.57 -11.28 -16.02
CA TRP A 70 12.30 -10.14 -15.47
C TRP A 70 11.90 -8.81 -16.13
N ILE A 71 11.94 -8.75 -17.46
CA ILE A 71 11.56 -7.55 -18.23
C ILE A 71 10.11 -7.15 -17.93
N SER A 72 9.20 -8.13 -17.72
CA SER A 72 7.79 -7.85 -17.44
C SER A 72 7.54 -7.06 -16.16
N LEU A 73 8.48 -7.09 -15.19
CA LEU A 73 8.39 -6.27 -13.99
C LEU A 73 8.43 -4.76 -14.31
N PHE A 74 9.01 -4.39 -15.45
CA PHE A 74 9.21 -3.01 -15.87
C PHE A 74 8.32 -2.63 -17.07
N SER A 75 7.47 -3.52 -17.58
CA SER A 75 6.66 -3.25 -18.79
C SER A 75 5.33 -2.54 -18.50
N GLN A 76 4.89 -2.45 -17.24
CA GLN A 76 3.61 -1.85 -16.86
C GLN A 76 3.66 -0.31 -16.90
N ASN A 77 3.54 0.28 -18.09
CA ASN A 77 3.67 1.73 -18.32
C ASN A 77 2.81 2.57 -17.36
N ASN A 78 1.53 2.22 -17.16
CA ASN A 78 0.62 3.03 -16.35
C ASN A 78 1.00 3.04 -14.86
N SER A 79 1.31 1.89 -14.27
CA SER A 79 1.65 1.79 -12.86
C SER A 79 2.98 2.49 -12.55
N TRP A 80 3.99 2.31 -13.41
CA TRP A 80 5.26 3.01 -13.30
C TRP A 80 5.13 4.53 -13.48
N ASN A 81 4.18 4.99 -14.31
CA ASN A 81 3.92 6.41 -14.49
C ASN A 81 3.44 7.11 -13.22
N TYR A 82 2.81 6.37 -12.31
CA TYR A 82 2.30 6.89 -11.03
C TYR A 82 3.41 7.04 -9.99
N ILE A 83 4.48 6.25 -10.07
CA ILE A 83 5.67 6.39 -9.22
C ILE A 83 6.35 7.74 -9.41
N PHE A 84 6.25 8.32 -10.60
CA PHE A 84 6.89 9.59 -10.96
C PHE A 84 5.88 10.71 -11.22
N LEU A 85 4.67 10.60 -10.66
CA LEU A 85 3.53 11.46 -11.00
C LEU A 85 3.79 12.96 -10.81
N THR A 86 4.60 13.32 -9.81
CA THR A 86 4.73 14.71 -9.33
C THR A 86 5.68 15.60 -10.14
N THR A 87 6.54 15.04 -10.99
CA THR A 87 7.79 15.75 -11.35
C THR A 87 8.33 15.50 -12.76
N LEU A 88 7.86 14.50 -13.50
CA LEU A 88 8.47 14.11 -14.77
C LEU A 88 7.47 14.11 -15.93
N SER A 89 7.91 14.56 -17.11
CA SER A 89 7.20 14.35 -18.38
C SER A 89 7.25 12.88 -18.79
N GLN A 90 6.36 12.44 -19.67
CA GLN A 90 6.26 11.02 -20.06
C GLN A 90 7.60 10.43 -20.52
N ASN A 91 8.28 11.08 -21.46
CA ASN A 91 9.61 10.66 -21.92
C ASN A 91 10.66 10.55 -20.81
N ARG A 92 10.56 11.37 -19.75
CA ARG A 92 11.45 11.29 -18.58
C ARG A 92 11.07 10.15 -17.64
N LYS A 93 9.77 9.84 -17.50
CA LYS A 93 9.29 8.68 -16.73
C LYS A 93 9.78 7.38 -17.34
N ASP A 94 9.66 7.25 -18.67
CA ASP A 94 10.11 6.06 -19.39
C ASP A 94 11.61 5.84 -19.23
N LYS A 95 12.42 6.90 -19.43
CA LYS A 95 13.87 6.86 -19.18
C LYS A 95 14.22 6.49 -17.74
N LYS A 96 13.50 7.04 -16.76
CA LYS A 96 13.74 6.72 -15.34
C LYS A 96 13.41 5.26 -15.04
N ARG A 97 12.32 4.73 -15.59
CA ARG A 97 12.00 3.31 -15.46
C ARG A 97 13.09 2.41 -16.05
N GLU A 98 13.58 2.72 -17.24
CA GLU A 98 14.70 2.00 -17.87
C GLU A 98 16.00 2.09 -17.03
N GLU A 99 16.26 3.26 -16.43
CA GLU A 99 17.38 3.45 -15.50
C GLU A 99 17.27 2.52 -14.29
N TYR A 100 16.09 2.44 -13.65
CA TYR A 100 15.87 1.56 -12.50
C TYR A 100 15.84 0.08 -12.87
N GLN A 101 15.42 -0.27 -14.09
CA GLN A 101 15.56 -1.63 -14.62
C GLN A 101 17.05 -2.01 -14.72
N LYS A 102 17.88 -1.15 -15.31
CA LYS A 102 19.32 -1.38 -15.43
C LYS A 102 19.98 -1.46 -14.07
N GLU A 103 19.63 -0.56 -13.16
CA GLU A 103 20.16 -0.58 -11.79
C GLU A 103 19.81 -1.89 -11.08
N ALA A 104 18.53 -2.28 -11.05
CA ALA A 104 18.08 -3.52 -10.42
C ALA A 104 18.79 -4.75 -11.00
N THR A 105 18.97 -4.79 -12.32
CA THR A 105 19.63 -5.90 -13.02
C THR A 105 21.12 -5.96 -12.69
N ASN A 106 21.83 -4.83 -12.80
CA ASN A 106 23.28 -4.77 -12.60
C ASN A 106 23.68 -4.94 -11.13
N LYS A 107 22.79 -4.57 -10.20
CA LYS A 107 23.03 -4.59 -8.75
C LYS A 107 22.31 -5.70 -8.02
N ILE A 108 21.71 -6.67 -8.71
CA ILE A 108 20.92 -7.71 -8.07
C ILE A 108 21.74 -8.52 -7.04
N GLY A 109 23.00 -8.84 -7.32
CA GLY A 109 23.88 -9.50 -6.36
C GLY A 109 24.12 -8.67 -5.10
N ASP A 110 24.47 -7.39 -5.27
CA ASP A 110 24.66 -6.45 -4.16
C ASP A 110 23.37 -6.30 -3.35
N ILE A 111 22.20 -6.24 -4.00
CA ILE A 111 20.89 -6.17 -3.36
C ILE A 111 20.66 -7.40 -2.49
N LEU A 112 20.75 -8.61 -3.06
CA LEU A 112 20.50 -9.85 -2.33
C LEU A 112 21.49 -10.02 -1.16
N GLN A 113 22.75 -9.67 -1.37
CA GLN A 113 23.76 -9.69 -0.31
C GLN A 113 23.45 -8.69 0.80
N ASN A 114 23.12 -7.43 0.49
CA ASN A 114 22.82 -6.42 1.49
C ASN A 114 21.60 -6.80 2.33
N TYR A 115 20.52 -7.22 1.67
CA TYR A 115 19.27 -7.59 2.35
C TYR A 115 19.35 -8.94 3.07
N SER A 116 20.34 -9.78 2.79
CA SER A 116 20.61 -10.97 3.62
C SER A 116 21.24 -10.64 4.98
N ARG A 117 21.81 -9.44 5.14
CA ARG A 117 22.51 -9.03 6.36
C ARG A 117 21.56 -8.29 7.27
N LEU A 118 21.26 -8.89 8.42
CA LEU A 118 20.52 -8.20 9.48
C LEU A 118 21.25 -6.91 9.88
N GLY A 119 20.50 -5.80 9.93
CA GLY A 119 21.03 -4.47 10.28
C GLY A 119 21.45 -3.61 9.07
N TYR A 120 21.33 -4.10 7.84
CA TYR A 120 21.44 -3.22 6.67
C TYR A 120 20.29 -2.21 6.64
N VAL A 121 20.61 -0.93 6.81
CA VAL A 121 19.66 0.19 6.70
C VAL A 121 20.15 1.10 5.57
N PRO A 122 19.32 1.41 4.56
CA PRO A 122 19.73 2.38 3.56
C PRO A 122 19.93 3.74 4.20
N LYS A 123 21.06 4.38 3.92
CA LYS A 123 21.33 5.74 4.39
C LYS A 123 20.41 6.69 3.63
N ILE A 124 19.54 7.37 4.37
CA ILE A 124 18.68 8.42 3.83
C ILE A 124 19.38 9.76 4.00
N ALA A 125 19.62 10.46 2.90
CA ALA A 125 20.34 11.73 2.87
C ALA A 125 19.42 12.87 2.43
N ALA A 126 19.65 14.06 2.98
CA ALA A 126 18.99 15.28 2.55
C ALA A 126 19.79 15.90 1.39
N GLU A 127 19.13 16.36 0.32
CA GLU A 127 19.79 16.78 -0.93
C GLU A 127 20.85 17.89 -0.75
N GLY A 128 20.72 18.78 0.23
CA GLY A 128 21.72 19.82 0.52
C GLY A 128 22.87 19.34 1.40
N SER A 129 22.65 18.26 2.17
CA SER A 129 23.69 17.52 2.91
C SER A 129 24.44 16.54 2.01
N ALA A 130 23.77 16.10 0.94
CA ALA A 130 24.30 15.28 -0.13
C ALA A 130 25.14 16.16 -1.08
N GLY A 131 26.44 16.31 -0.78
CA GLY A 131 27.35 17.00 -1.69
C GLY A 131 27.35 16.38 -3.11
N ARG A 132 27.97 17.06 -4.09
CA ARG A 132 28.11 16.56 -5.49
C ARG A 132 28.59 15.10 -5.59
N ASN A 133 29.26 14.59 -4.56
CA ASN A 133 29.75 13.22 -4.47
C ASN A 133 28.66 12.14 -4.31
N GLU A 134 27.47 12.42 -3.76
CA GLU A 134 26.44 11.37 -3.53
C GLU A 134 25.61 11.06 -4.78
N LYS A 135 25.33 12.03 -5.67
CA LYS A 135 24.77 11.75 -7.01
C LYS A 135 25.72 10.90 -7.87
N SER A 136 27.03 11.09 -7.70
CA SER A 136 28.07 10.24 -8.29
C SER A 136 28.23 8.89 -7.58
N ALA A 137 27.76 8.76 -6.33
CA ALA A 137 27.82 7.54 -5.51
C ALA A 137 26.53 6.68 -5.57
N GLY A 138 25.69 6.90 -6.59
CA GLY A 138 24.51 6.05 -6.82
C GLY A 138 23.28 6.37 -5.98
N TYR A 139 23.11 7.63 -5.55
CA TYR A 139 21.88 8.10 -4.88
C TYR A 139 20.95 8.79 -5.88
N ASP A 140 19.64 8.72 -5.62
CA ASP A 140 18.62 9.48 -6.36
C ASP A 140 17.49 9.91 -5.42
N THR A 141 16.64 10.81 -5.91
CA THR A 141 15.52 11.37 -5.16
C THR A 141 14.44 10.33 -4.87
N ILE A 142 13.96 10.29 -3.63
CA ILE A 142 12.72 9.59 -3.26
C ILE A 142 11.53 10.43 -3.73
N TYR A 143 10.75 9.92 -4.68
CA TYR A 143 9.59 10.66 -5.22
C TYR A 143 8.41 10.71 -4.25
N MET A 144 7.71 11.85 -4.24
CA MET A 144 6.62 12.12 -3.29
C MET A 144 5.36 11.26 -3.51
N SER A 145 5.21 10.66 -4.69
CA SER A 145 4.20 9.64 -4.98
C SER A 145 4.43 8.35 -4.19
N ILE A 146 5.68 8.04 -3.87
CA ILE A 146 6.06 6.90 -3.01
C ILE A 146 6.08 7.30 -1.55
N GLU A 147 6.62 8.47 -1.21
CA GLU A 147 6.67 8.92 0.18
C GLU A 147 6.45 10.42 0.24
N VAL A 148 5.26 10.86 0.66
CA VAL A 148 4.92 12.28 0.76
C VAL A 148 5.87 13.01 1.71
N ARG A 149 6.34 12.34 2.77
CA ARG A 149 7.32 12.92 3.69
C ARG A 149 8.65 13.21 2.99
N ALA A 150 8.97 12.59 1.86
CA ALA A 150 10.19 12.88 1.09
C ALA A 150 10.17 14.26 0.38
N GLY A 151 9.02 14.94 0.34
CA GLY A 151 8.86 16.28 -0.23
C GLY A 151 9.34 17.42 0.67
N LYS A 152 9.60 18.58 0.05
CA LYS A 152 9.87 19.85 0.75
C LYS A 152 8.62 20.32 1.51
N GLY A 153 8.79 20.80 2.74
CA GLY A 153 7.72 21.43 3.52
C GLY A 153 6.86 20.55 4.43
N ILE A 154 7.02 19.21 4.42
CA ILE A 154 6.23 18.28 5.27
C ILE A 154 7.07 17.65 6.41
N ARG A 155 8.36 18.00 6.56
CA ARG A 155 9.24 17.35 7.56
C ARG A 155 9.46 18.13 8.85
N SER A 156 9.25 17.40 9.94
CA SER A 156 9.75 17.63 11.31
C SER A 156 10.92 16.70 11.69
N PHE A 157 11.63 16.10 10.73
CA PHE A 157 12.75 15.17 11.03
C PHE A 157 13.97 15.86 11.68
N VAL A 158 14.01 17.18 11.75
CA VAL A 158 14.99 17.95 12.52
C VAL A 158 14.21 18.99 13.32
N ARG A 159 14.09 18.80 14.64
CA ARG A 159 13.34 19.70 15.55
C ARG A 159 13.97 21.08 15.74
N ASP A 160 15.10 21.40 15.11
CA ASP A 160 15.91 22.56 15.48
C ASP A 160 16.24 23.58 14.38
N ARG A 161 15.71 23.47 13.15
CA ARG A 161 15.90 24.54 12.15
C ARG A 161 14.65 24.77 11.30
N TYR A 162 14.10 25.98 11.42
CA TYR A 162 13.10 26.52 10.48
C TYR A 162 13.77 26.71 9.11
N GLY A 163 13.48 25.82 8.17
CA GLY A 163 13.86 25.91 6.77
C GLY A 163 12.87 25.13 5.91
N GLU A 164 12.65 25.55 4.68
CA GLU A 164 11.90 24.78 3.68
C GLU A 164 12.62 23.44 3.48
N GLY A 165 12.17 22.36 4.15
CA GLY A 165 12.92 21.11 4.25
C GLY A 165 13.46 20.56 2.91
N GLU A 166 14.57 19.82 2.95
CA GLU A 166 15.25 19.30 1.76
C GLU A 166 14.60 18.02 1.21
N GLN A 167 14.74 17.81 -0.11
CA GLN A 167 14.32 16.57 -0.77
C GLN A 167 15.17 15.39 -0.24
N LEU A 168 14.56 14.25 0.05
CA LEU A 168 15.33 13.05 0.44
C LEU A 168 15.85 12.29 -0.76
N GLN A 169 17.02 11.70 -0.54
CA GLN A 169 17.68 10.79 -1.44
C GLN A 169 17.98 9.47 -0.72
N ALA A 170 17.99 8.40 -1.51
CA ALA A 170 18.37 7.06 -1.09
C ALA A 170 19.22 6.40 -2.19
N PRO A 171 19.97 5.33 -1.89
CA PRO A 171 20.68 4.58 -2.92
C PRO A 171 19.72 4.05 -3.99
N LYS A 172 20.13 4.08 -5.25
CA LYS A 172 19.30 3.64 -6.38
C LYS A 172 18.92 2.16 -6.30
N ALA A 173 19.74 1.31 -5.69
CA ALA A 173 19.41 -0.08 -5.43
C ALA A 173 18.17 -0.22 -4.53
N ASP A 174 18.10 0.54 -3.43
CA ASP A 174 16.94 0.57 -2.54
C ASP A 174 15.71 1.22 -3.18
N LEU A 175 15.93 2.28 -3.96
CA LEU A 175 14.87 2.91 -4.74
C LEU A 175 14.32 1.97 -5.81
N SER A 176 15.15 1.14 -6.43
CA SER A 176 14.71 0.14 -7.41
C SER A 176 13.70 -0.81 -6.78
N LEU A 177 13.98 -1.32 -5.58
CA LEU A 177 13.05 -2.16 -4.83
C LEU A 177 11.78 -1.39 -4.45
N ALA A 178 11.91 -0.17 -3.92
CA ALA A 178 10.76 0.64 -3.54
C ALA A 178 9.86 0.96 -4.75
N TYR A 179 10.44 1.26 -5.91
CA TYR A 179 9.69 1.62 -7.11
C TYR A 179 9.07 0.40 -7.78
N LEU A 180 9.75 -0.75 -7.75
CA LEU A 180 9.16 -2.03 -8.13
C LEU A 180 7.95 -2.36 -7.24
N GLY A 181 8.13 -2.32 -5.92
CA GLY A 181 7.04 -2.60 -4.99
C GLY A 181 5.88 -1.62 -5.13
N GLY A 182 6.19 -0.33 -5.27
CA GLY A 182 5.16 0.69 -5.50
C GLY A 182 4.42 0.49 -6.82
N ALA A 183 5.11 0.19 -7.91
CA ALA A 183 4.51 0.02 -9.23
C ALA A 183 3.62 -1.23 -9.30
N HIS A 184 3.95 -2.29 -8.57
CA HIS A 184 3.18 -3.53 -8.61
C HIS A 184 2.11 -3.63 -7.53
N PHE A 185 2.31 -2.98 -6.38
CA PHE A 185 1.46 -3.21 -5.20
C PHE A 185 0.73 -1.97 -4.67
N MET A 186 1.03 -0.75 -5.12
CA MET A 186 0.20 0.40 -4.76
C MET A 186 -1.03 0.48 -5.66
N HIS A 187 -2.22 0.50 -5.07
CA HIS A 187 -3.46 0.78 -5.80
C HIS A 187 -3.70 2.29 -5.82
N TRP A 188 -3.65 2.89 -7.01
CA TRP A 188 -3.98 4.29 -7.23
C TRP A 188 -5.47 4.50 -7.53
N VAL A 189 -6.16 5.21 -6.64
CA VAL A 189 -7.56 5.62 -6.80
C VAL A 189 -7.61 7.09 -7.22
N TRP A 190 -8.31 7.36 -8.32
CA TRP A 190 -8.44 8.70 -8.90
C TRP A 190 -9.82 9.29 -8.63
N GLY A 191 -9.84 10.40 -7.89
CA GLY A 191 -10.97 11.34 -7.76
C GLY A 191 -10.43 12.78 -7.82
N ASP A 192 -11.02 13.71 -7.04
CA ASP A 192 -10.46 15.07 -6.88
C ASP A 192 -9.06 15.06 -6.27
N THR A 193 -8.76 14.00 -5.53
CA THR A 193 -7.44 13.65 -5.02
C THR A 193 -7.01 12.32 -5.64
N ALA A 194 -5.74 12.19 -6.01
CA ALA A 194 -5.14 10.92 -6.38
C ALA A 194 -4.57 10.25 -5.14
N VAL A 195 -5.03 9.06 -4.79
CA VAL A 195 -4.67 8.37 -3.56
C VAL A 195 -3.96 7.05 -3.90
N GLY A 196 -2.68 6.94 -3.56
CA GLY A 196 -1.92 5.69 -3.62
C GLY A 196 -2.07 4.95 -2.30
N ILE A 197 -2.61 3.72 -2.33
CA ILE A 197 -2.92 2.91 -1.15
C ILE A 197 -2.09 1.62 -1.19
N LEU A 198 -1.48 1.26 -0.06
CA LEU A 198 -0.74 0.01 0.11
C LEU A 198 -1.13 -0.66 1.44
N PRO A 199 -1.68 -1.89 1.43
CA PRO A 199 -1.82 -2.68 2.65
C PRO A 199 -0.45 -3.03 3.25
N ALA A 200 -0.17 -2.51 4.45
CA ALA A 200 1.07 -2.84 5.16
C ALA A 200 1.06 -4.32 5.53
N PRO A 201 2.10 -5.10 5.16
CA PRO A 201 2.13 -6.51 5.48
C PRO A 201 2.24 -6.68 7.00
N GLU A 202 1.42 -7.54 7.58
CA GLU A 202 1.66 -8.09 8.92
C GLU A 202 2.20 -9.51 8.77
N ARG A 203 1.50 -10.35 7.99
CA ARG A 203 2.01 -11.63 7.50
C ARG A 203 1.34 -12.00 6.19
N VAL A 204 2.09 -11.90 5.11
CA VAL A 204 1.56 -11.93 3.74
C VAL A 204 2.29 -12.95 2.90
N ILE A 205 1.55 -13.84 2.25
CA ILE A 205 2.11 -14.67 1.19
C ILE A 205 1.98 -13.90 -0.12
N LEU A 206 3.09 -13.74 -0.83
CA LEU A 206 3.14 -12.86 -2.00
C LEU A 206 2.10 -13.24 -3.07
N ARG A 207 2.00 -14.53 -3.42
CA ARG A 207 1.04 -15.01 -4.43
C ARG A 207 -0.41 -14.69 -4.05
N ASN A 208 -0.79 -14.95 -2.79
CA ASN A 208 -2.13 -14.64 -2.28
C ASN A 208 -2.39 -13.13 -2.30
N HIS A 209 -1.39 -12.32 -1.99
CA HIS A 209 -1.51 -10.87 -2.10
C HIS A 209 -1.75 -10.41 -3.54
N CYS A 210 -1.00 -10.94 -4.51
CA CYS A 210 -1.21 -10.65 -5.93
C CYS A 210 -2.64 -10.96 -6.38
N GLU A 211 -3.22 -12.07 -5.92
CA GLU A 211 -4.62 -12.43 -6.20
C GLU A 211 -5.61 -11.45 -5.55
N ILE A 212 -5.41 -11.13 -4.27
CA ILE A 212 -6.23 -10.14 -3.56
C ILE A 212 -6.20 -8.79 -4.29
N GLN A 213 -5.03 -8.36 -4.74
CA GLN A 213 -4.89 -7.10 -5.47
C GLN A 213 -5.68 -7.09 -6.77
N LYS A 214 -5.61 -8.16 -7.57
CA LYS A 214 -6.40 -8.27 -8.81
C LYS A 214 -7.89 -8.11 -8.52
N LEU A 215 -8.39 -8.78 -7.49
CA LEU A 215 -9.80 -8.68 -7.07
C LEU A 215 -10.17 -7.27 -6.58
N LEU A 216 -9.25 -6.57 -5.91
CA LEU A 216 -9.48 -5.20 -5.45
C LEU A 216 -9.51 -4.17 -6.58
N LEU A 217 -8.84 -4.43 -7.71
CA LEU A 217 -8.91 -3.57 -8.89
C LEU A 217 -10.29 -3.61 -9.56
N GLU A 218 -11.03 -4.71 -9.39
CA GLU A 218 -12.39 -4.88 -9.90
C GLU A 218 -13.45 -4.23 -8.99
N ASP A 219 -13.11 -4.01 -7.72
CA ASP A 219 -14.03 -3.44 -6.74
C ASP A 219 -14.27 -1.95 -7.00
N ARG A 220 -15.54 -1.54 -6.93
CA ARG A 220 -15.90 -0.12 -6.96
C ARG A 220 -15.44 0.55 -5.67
N ILE A 221 -14.89 1.76 -5.81
CA ILE A 221 -14.47 2.62 -4.72
C ILE A 221 -15.29 3.91 -4.76
N ASN A 222 -15.87 4.29 -3.62
CA ASN A 222 -16.48 5.59 -3.42
C ASN A 222 -15.38 6.67 -3.37
N LYS A 223 -15.48 7.65 -4.27
CA LYS A 223 -14.44 8.65 -4.55
C LYS A 223 -14.79 10.06 -4.09
N LEU A 224 -15.76 10.21 -3.19
CA LEU A 224 -16.22 11.52 -2.72
C LEU A 224 -15.15 12.31 -1.97
N SER A 225 -14.28 11.61 -1.24
CA SER A 225 -13.22 12.19 -0.42
C SER A 225 -12.16 11.16 -0.10
N LEU A 226 -11.01 11.61 0.42
CA LEU A 226 -9.94 10.74 0.90
C LEU A 226 -10.44 9.69 1.91
N ILE A 227 -11.24 10.10 2.90
CA ILE A 227 -11.72 9.19 3.95
C ILE A 227 -12.68 8.13 3.40
N THR A 228 -13.55 8.52 2.45
CA THR A 228 -14.46 7.56 1.78
C THR A 228 -13.72 6.56 0.90
N ILE A 229 -12.64 6.99 0.23
CA ILE A 229 -11.77 6.11 -0.56
C ILE A 229 -11.13 5.07 0.35
N LEU A 230 -10.51 5.51 1.45
CA LEU A 230 -9.79 4.62 2.36
C LEU A 230 -10.73 3.65 3.09
N ALA A 231 -11.84 4.15 3.61
CA ALA A 231 -12.82 3.33 4.32
C ALA A 231 -13.48 2.30 3.39
N ASN A 232 -13.88 2.71 2.16
CA ASN A 232 -14.45 1.76 1.21
C ASN A 232 -13.41 0.73 0.74
N TYR A 233 -12.16 1.14 0.51
CA TYR A 233 -11.07 0.21 0.21
C TYR A 233 -10.87 -0.80 1.35
N ALA A 234 -10.87 -0.34 2.61
CA ALA A 234 -10.73 -1.20 3.78
C ALA A 234 -11.86 -2.23 3.87
N VAL A 235 -13.11 -1.83 3.62
CA VAL A 235 -14.26 -2.76 3.55
C VAL A 235 -14.06 -3.80 2.45
N ASN A 236 -13.62 -3.39 1.27
CA ASN A 236 -13.36 -4.31 0.15
C ASN A 236 -12.26 -5.32 0.53
N LEU A 237 -11.12 -4.84 1.02
CA LEU A 237 -10.01 -5.68 1.48
C LEU A 237 -10.46 -6.66 2.58
N ALA A 238 -11.19 -6.17 3.58
CA ALA A 238 -11.69 -6.97 4.67
C ALA A 238 -12.63 -8.09 4.19
N GLU A 239 -13.53 -7.81 3.25
CA GLU A 239 -14.40 -8.84 2.67
C GLU A 239 -13.61 -9.88 1.87
N ARG A 240 -12.59 -9.47 1.08
CA ARG A 240 -11.75 -10.42 0.34
C ARG A 240 -11.02 -11.37 1.31
N ILE A 241 -10.42 -10.83 2.37
CA ILE A 241 -9.76 -11.63 3.41
C ILE A 241 -10.74 -12.54 4.16
N ARG A 242 -11.93 -12.04 4.50
CA ARG A 242 -12.98 -12.82 5.16
C ARG A 242 -13.38 -14.04 4.32
N LYS A 243 -13.59 -13.87 3.01
CA LYS A 243 -13.93 -14.97 2.09
C LYS A 243 -12.84 -16.03 2.05
N ILE A 244 -11.57 -15.63 1.89
CA ILE A 244 -10.44 -16.57 1.91
C ILE A 244 -10.39 -17.34 3.25
N LYS A 245 -10.62 -16.67 4.39
CA LYS A 245 -10.70 -17.34 5.69
C LYS A 245 -11.86 -18.33 5.79
N ALA A 246 -13.02 -18.00 5.21
CA ALA A 246 -14.20 -18.86 5.23
C ALA A 246 -14.02 -20.10 4.34
N ASP A 247 -13.35 -19.95 3.19
CA ASP A 247 -13.09 -21.04 2.26
C ASP A 247 -12.09 -22.06 2.82
N GLY A 248 -11.18 -21.64 3.71
CA GLY A 248 -10.24 -22.51 4.44
C GLY A 248 -9.17 -23.20 3.58
N THR A 249 -9.19 -23.01 2.26
CA THR A 249 -8.29 -23.64 1.29
C THR A 249 -6.93 -22.95 1.21
N SER A 250 -6.87 -21.67 1.59
CA SER A 250 -5.68 -20.83 1.47
C SER A 250 -5.42 -20.06 2.76
N TYR A 251 -4.14 -19.84 3.05
CA TYR A 251 -3.76 -18.94 4.14
C TYR A 251 -4.21 -17.51 3.82
N ALA A 252 -5.01 -16.92 4.70
CA ALA A 252 -5.43 -15.53 4.55
C ALA A 252 -4.29 -14.59 4.99
N SER A 253 -3.74 -13.85 4.04
CA SER A 253 -2.79 -12.77 4.31
C SER A 253 -3.36 -11.80 5.35
N SER A 254 -2.53 -11.34 6.29
CA SER A 254 -2.91 -10.33 7.27
C SER A 254 -2.16 -9.02 7.04
N TYR A 255 -2.85 -7.92 7.31
CA TYR A 255 -2.36 -6.56 7.10
C TYR A 255 -2.64 -5.74 8.35
N SER A 256 -1.65 -5.00 8.84
CA SER A 256 -1.83 -4.22 10.08
C SER A 256 -2.66 -2.95 9.86
N LYS A 257 -2.47 -2.30 8.70
CA LYS A 257 -3.03 -0.99 8.35
C LYS A 257 -2.99 -0.77 6.83
N LEU A 258 -3.74 0.20 6.32
CA LEU A 258 -3.47 0.77 5.01
C LEU A 258 -2.51 1.95 5.17
N ILE A 259 -1.47 2.00 4.36
CA ILE A 259 -0.62 3.17 4.21
C ILE A 259 -1.13 3.93 2.98
N TYR A 260 -1.23 5.25 3.07
CA TYR A 260 -1.67 6.05 1.93
C TYR A 260 -0.86 7.33 1.71
N ASN A 261 -0.74 7.69 0.44
CA ASN A 261 -0.28 9.00 -0.03
C ASN A 261 -1.38 9.64 -0.86
N ALA A 262 -1.69 10.90 -0.58
CA ALA A 262 -2.69 11.68 -1.28
C ALA A 262 -2.03 12.86 -2.00
N LEU A 263 -2.30 12.98 -3.29
CA LEU A 263 -1.83 14.06 -4.15
C LEU A 263 -3.02 14.85 -4.69
N VAL A 264 -2.90 16.17 -4.72
CA VAL A 264 -3.90 17.07 -5.33
C VAL A 264 -3.30 17.74 -6.55
N ARG A 265 -4.16 18.05 -7.52
CA ARG A 265 -3.74 18.73 -8.73
C ARG A 265 -3.76 20.25 -8.52
N THR A 266 -2.63 20.90 -8.70
CA THR A 266 -2.51 22.36 -8.70
C THR A 266 -2.05 22.82 -10.08
N GLY A 267 -2.99 23.29 -10.90
CA GLY A 267 -2.75 23.56 -12.32
C GLY A 267 -2.46 22.26 -13.09
N THR A 268 -1.30 22.17 -13.73
CA THR A 268 -0.88 20.97 -14.46
C THR A 268 -0.08 19.97 -13.62
N GLN A 269 0.33 20.34 -12.40
CA GLN A 269 1.22 19.53 -11.57
C GLN A 269 0.48 18.88 -10.40
N TRP A 270 0.83 17.63 -10.09
CA TRP A 270 0.41 16.96 -8.86
C TRP A 270 1.33 17.37 -7.71
N LYS A 271 0.74 17.80 -6.60
CA LYS A 271 1.44 18.17 -5.38
C LYS A 271 0.99 17.29 -4.21
N PRO A 272 1.87 17.02 -3.24
CA PRO A 272 1.46 16.33 -2.02
C PRO A 272 0.38 17.10 -1.28
N ALA A 273 -0.62 16.38 -0.79
CA ALA A 273 -1.70 16.94 0.02
C ALA A 273 -1.66 16.37 1.44
N SER A 274 -1.66 15.05 1.57
CA SER A 274 -1.57 14.38 2.85
C SER A 274 -1.00 12.97 2.69
N ALA A 275 -0.61 12.37 3.81
CA ALA A 275 -0.28 10.96 3.90
C ALA A 275 -0.62 10.48 5.30
N GLY A 276 -0.83 9.19 5.47
CA GLY A 276 -1.22 8.66 6.75
C GLY A 276 -1.43 7.16 6.76
N LEU A 277 -2.02 6.71 7.87
CA LEU A 277 -2.32 5.33 8.15
C LEU A 277 -3.81 5.21 8.40
N PHE A 278 -4.45 4.21 7.80
CA PHE A 278 -5.83 3.85 8.08
C PHE A 278 -5.86 2.51 8.84
N PRO A 279 -6.45 2.45 10.04
CA PRO A 279 -6.43 1.25 10.86
C PRO A 279 -7.30 0.14 10.27
N LEU A 280 -6.86 -1.12 10.39
CA LEU A 280 -7.64 -2.29 9.97
C LEU A 280 -8.10 -3.18 11.14
N GLY A 281 -7.64 -2.89 12.36
CA GLY A 281 -7.89 -3.73 13.55
C GLY A 281 -9.36 -4.01 13.81
N PHE A 282 -10.23 -3.00 13.68
CA PHE A 282 -11.68 -3.13 13.86
C PHE A 282 -12.32 -4.16 12.92
N PHE A 283 -11.86 -4.21 11.66
CA PHE A 283 -12.33 -5.19 10.68
C PHE A 283 -11.90 -6.61 11.06
N TRP A 284 -10.63 -6.76 11.49
CA TRP A 284 -10.07 -8.05 11.87
C TRP A 284 -10.71 -8.63 13.12
N GLN A 285 -11.01 -7.79 14.11
CA GLN A 285 -11.72 -8.18 15.32
C GLN A 285 -13.07 -8.81 14.98
N MET A 286 -13.89 -8.17 14.14
CA MET A 286 -15.19 -8.74 13.75
C MET A 286 -15.05 -10.03 12.93
N ILE A 287 -14.11 -10.08 11.97
CA ILE A 287 -13.90 -11.28 11.13
C ILE A 287 -13.48 -12.48 11.98
N ASN A 288 -12.61 -12.27 12.96
CA ASN A 288 -12.10 -13.33 13.83
C ASN A 288 -13.14 -13.79 14.86
N ASP A 289 -13.98 -12.89 15.36
CA ASP A 289 -15.01 -13.19 16.37
C ASP A 289 -16.22 -13.89 15.75
N ASN A 290 -16.74 -13.37 14.63
CA ASN A 290 -17.84 -14.01 13.92
C ASN A 290 -17.82 -13.69 12.42
N ASN A 291 -17.20 -14.60 11.65
CA ASN A 291 -17.08 -14.46 10.20
C ASN A 291 -18.45 -14.31 9.50
N ARG A 292 -19.48 -15.06 9.93
CA ARG A 292 -20.82 -15.01 9.31
C ARG A 292 -21.50 -13.66 9.53
N TYR A 293 -21.49 -13.12 10.74
CA TYR A 293 -22.08 -11.79 10.98
C TYR A 293 -21.27 -10.67 10.34
N SER A 294 -19.94 -10.81 10.28
CA SER A 294 -19.09 -9.85 9.55
C SER A 294 -19.43 -9.74 8.06
N GLU A 295 -19.88 -10.83 7.44
CA GLU A 295 -20.35 -10.81 6.04
C GLU A 295 -21.54 -9.87 5.85
N GLU A 296 -22.59 -10.04 6.65
CA GLU A 296 -23.79 -9.22 6.52
C GLU A 296 -23.52 -7.76 6.87
N ILE A 297 -22.64 -7.49 7.84
CA ILE A 297 -22.17 -6.13 8.15
C ILE A 297 -21.48 -5.50 6.93
N PHE A 298 -20.55 -6.21 6.29
CA PHE A 298 -19.86 -5.70 5.10
C PHE A 298 -20.82 -5.48 3.92
N ARG A 299 -21.85 -6.32 3.77
CA ARG A 299 -22.91 -6.11 2.76
C ARG A 299 -23.69 -4.82 3.02
N VAL A 300 -24.01 -4.51 4.29
CA VAL A 300 -24.63 -3.22 4.65
C VAL A 300 -23.68 -2.08 4.27
N TRP A 301 -22.42 -2.13 4.70
CA TRP A 301 -21.45 -1.06 4.43
C TRP A 301 -21.21 -0.80 2.95
N LYS A 302 -21.11 -1.85 2.14
CA LYS A 302 -20.98 -1.71 0.68
C LYS A 302 -22.21 -1.07 0.05
N ASP A 303 -23.42 -1.46 0.48
CA ASP A 303 -24.65 -0.82 0.02
C ASP A 303 -24.67 0.68 0.39
N LEU A 304 -24.26 1.04 1.61
CA LEU A 304 -24.18 2.44 2.03
C LEU A 304 -23.15 3.24 1.23
N PHE A 305 -21.98 2.67 0.93
CA PHE A 305 -21.01 3.31 0.04
C PHE A 305 -21.53 3.50 -1.38
N GLU A 306 -22.28 2.53 -1.92
CA GLU A 306 -22.88 2.62 -3.25
C GLU A 306 -24.01 3.67 -3.30
N LYS A 307 -24.92 3.68 -2.31
CA LYS A 307 -25.99 4.67 -2.25
C LYS A 307 -25.46 6.07 -1.96
N GLY A 308 -24.45 6.14 -1.10
CA GLY A 308 -23.81 7.37 -0.69
C GLY A 308 -22.95 8.00 -1.77
N SER A 309 -22.60 7.28 -2.86
CA SER A 309 -21.86 7.87 -3.98
C SER A 309 -22.71 8.78 -4.89
N ARG A 310 -24.00 8.98 -4.57
CA ARG A 310 -24.94 9.78 -5.37
C ARG A 310 -25.15 11.16 -4.76
N LYS A 311 -25.33 12.15 -5.62
CA LYS A 311 -25.59 13.53 -5.20
C LYS A 311 -26.83 13.63 -4.30
N GLY A 312 -26.71 14.34 -3.19
CA GLY A 312 -27.74 14.48 -2.16
C GLY A 312 -27.84 13.31 -1.19
N ARG A 313 -26.88 12.37 -1.22
CA ARG A 313 -26.81 11.19 -0.34
C ARG A 313 -25.43 10.95 0.27
N GLU A 314 -24.54 11.91 0.09
CA GLU A 314 -23.13 11.77 0.42
C GLU A 314 -22.91 11.54 1.93
N ASP A 315 -23.83 12.03 2.77
CA ASP A 315 -23.79 11.84 4.22
C ASP A 315 -23.83 10.37 4.65
N LEU A 316 -24.45 9.48 3.87
CA LEU A 316 -24.36 8.02 4.08
C LEU A 316 -22.93 7.51 4.04
N ALA A 317 -22.17 7.92 3.02
CA ALA A 317 -20.79 7.49 2.86
C ALA A 317 -19.86 8.20 3.86
N PHE A 318 -20.08 9.48 4.12
CA PHE A 318 -19.25 10.26 5.04
C PHE A 318 -19.38 9.76 6.49
N SER A 319 -20.59 9.61 7.00
CA SER A 319 -20.81 9.15 8.39
C SER A 319 -20.27 7.74 8.62
N LEU A 320 -20.46 6.82 7.67
CA LEU A 320 -19.86 5.49 7.72
C LEU A 320 -18.33 5.55 7.67
N SER A 321 -17.75 6.40 6.82
CA SER A 321 -16.28 6.51 6.71
C SER A 321 -15.65 7.07 7.98
N GLU A 322 -16.31 8.03 8.62
CA GLU A 322 -15.90 8.57 9.93
C GLU A 322 -15.91 7.47 10.98
N PHE A 323 -17.01 6.71 11.08
CA PHE A 323 -17.13 5.58 11.99
C PHE A 323 -16.04 4.52 11.76
N LEU A 324 -15.79 4.13 10.51
CA LEU A 324 -14.78 3.12 10.19
C LEU A 324 -13.34 3.60 10.44
N THR A 325 -13.10 4.90 10.38
CA THR A 325 -11.79 5.49 10.70
C THR A 325 -11.57 5.56 12.21
N TYR A 326 -12.62 5.91 12.95
CA TYR A 326 -12.59 6.12 14.39
C TYR A 326 -13.73 5.35 15.06
N PRO A 327 -13.65 4.01 15.17
CA PRO A 327 -14.75 3.20 15.71
C PRO A 327 -14.89 3.48 17.21
N ASN A 328 -15.78 4.39 17.56
CA ASN A 328 -16.10 4.78 18.93
C ASN A 328 -17.58 5.13 19.04
N LEU A 329 -18.11 5.19 20.26
CA LEU A 329 -19.55 5.41 20.49
C LEU A 329 -20.08 6.66 19.75
N ALA A 330 -19.35 7.77 19.77
CA ALA A 330 -19.81 9.02 19.16
C ALA A 330 -19.92 8.92 17.63
N SER A 331 -18.94 8.29 16.96
CA SER A 331 -18.98 8.11 15.51
C SER A 331 -20.01 7.06 15.09
N LEU A 332 -20.23 6.02 15.91
CA LEU A 332 -21.31 5.06 15.70
C LEU A 332 -22.68 5.75 15.83
N GLU A 333 -22.89 6.56 16.87
CA GLU A 333 -24.13 7.31 17.05
C GLU A 333 -24.41 8.23 15.86
N ASN A 334 -23.39 8.95 15.36
CA ASN A 334 -23.52 9.78 14.17
C ASN A 334 -23.96 8.94 12.95
N HIS A 335 -23.24 7.85 12.67
CA HIS A 335 -23.57 6.91 11.59
C HIS A 335 -24.98 6.35 11.69
N MET A 336 -25.40 5.92 12.89
CA MET A 336 -26.73 5.38 13.12
C MET A 336 -27.83 6.44 12.96
N ASN A 337 -27.59 7.68 13.40
CA ASN A 337 -28.52 8.78 13.17
C ASN A 337 -28.70 9.07 11.68
N VAL A 338 -27.62 9.08 10.89
CA VAL A 338 -27.73 9.21 9.43
C VAL A 338 -28.49 8.03 8.84
N HIS A 339 -28.11 6.80 9.19
CA HIS A 339 -28.75 5.57 8.69
C HIS A 339 -30.27 5.53 8.96
N LEU A 340 -30.68 5.88 10.18
CA LEU A 340 -32.09 5.94 10.59
C LEU A 340 -32.89 6.98 9.81
N ARG A 341 -32.33 8.17 9.53
CA ARG A 341 -33.03 9.19 8.73
C ARG A 341 -33.43 8.66 7.35
N TYR A 342 -32.57 7.88 6.69
CA TYR A 342 -32.87 7.27 5.40
C TYR A 342 -33.87 6.11 5.50
N LEU A 343 -33.83 5.32 6.57
CA LEU A 343 -34.84 4.29 6.81
C LEU A 343 -36.23 4.88 7.02
N LEU A 344 -36.31 6.02 7.72
CA LEU A 344 -37.57 6.71 8.01
C LEU A 344 -38.12 7.48 6.81
N SER A 345 -37.26 8.10 5.99
CA SER A 345 -37.71 8.84 4.80
C SER A 345 -38.28 7.94 3.71
N LYS A 346 -37.84 6.67 3.64
CA LYS A 346 -38.22 5.68 2.61
C LYS A 346 -37.93 6.11 1.16
N GLU A 347 -37.22 7.21 0.94
CA GLU A 347 -36.84 7.69 -0.40
C GLU A 347 -35.75 6.82 -1.04
N VAL A 348 -35.00 6.09 -0.21
CA VAL A 348 -33.90 5.22 -0.61
C VAL A 348 -33.99 3.91 0.15
N LEU A 349 -34.09 2.80 -0.57
CA LEU A 349 -33.94 1.48 0.03
C LEU A 349 -32.46 1.26 0.36
N ILE A 350 -32.17 1.16 1.66
CA ILE A 350 -30.85 0.81 2.19
C ILE A 350 -30.95 -0.46 3.02
N ARG A 351 -29.85 -1.23 3.09
CA ARG A 351 -29.77 -2.42 3.95
C ARG A 351 -29.75 -2.04 5.44
N THR A 352 -30.33 -2.90 6.26
CA THR A 352 -30.39 -2.75 7.73
C THR A 352 -29.46 -3.72 8.44
N TYR A 353 -29.07 -3.36 9.67
CA TYR A 353 -28.38 -4.28 10.56
C TYR A 353 -29.41 -5.17 11.27
N SER A 354 -29.12 -6.46 11.40
CA SER A 354 -29.82 -7.29 12.38
C SER A 354 -29.36 -6.95 13.79
N LYS A 355 -30.10 -7.43 14.80
CA LYS A 355 -29.71 -7.29 16.20
C LYS A 355 -28.31 -7.87 16.45
N GLU A 356 -28.04 -9.05 15.92
CA GLU A 356 -26.79 -9.78 16.10
C GLU A 356 -25.63 -9.06 15.42
N ASN A 357 -25.85 -8.52 14.22
CA ASN A 357 -24.85 -7.70 13.51
C ASN A 357 -24.50 -6.45 14.32
N MET A 358 -25.50 -5.75 14.85
CA MET A 358 -25.27 -4.55 15.65
C MET A 358 -24.57 -4.87 16.98
N GLN A 359 -24.94 -5.97 17.64
CA GLN A 359 -24.24 -6.44 18.84
C GLN A 359 -22.76 -6.72 18.58
N LEU A 360 -22.43 -7.30 17.42
CA LEU A 360 -21.03 -7.52 17.04
C LEU A 360 -20.30 -6.20 16.79
N VAL A 361 -20.91 -5.24 16.09
CA VAL A 361 -20.34 -3.91 15.88
C VAL A 361 -20.07 -3.23 17.22
N MET A 362 -21.07 -3.17 18.10
CA MET A 362 -20.99 -2.49 19.41
C MET A 362 -19.97 -3.10 20.38
N LYS A 363 -19.54 -4.36 20.18
CA LYS A 363 -18.52 -4.99 21.01
C LYS A 363 -17.14 -4.32 20.90
N TYR A 364 -16.89 -3.61 19.80
CA TYR A 364 -15.58 -3.04 19.45
C TYR A 364 -15.61 -1.51 19.29
N VAL A 365 -16.61 -0.85 19.87
CA VAL A 365 -16.90 0.58 19.74
C VAL A 365 -16.94 1.25 21.11
#